data_AF-A0A644ZFT9-F1
#
_entry.id   AF-A0A644ZFT9-F1
#
_cell.length_a   1.000
_cell.length_b   1.000
_cell.length_c   1.000
_cell.angle_alpha   90.00
_cell.angle_beta   90.00
_cell.angle_gamma   90.00
#
_symmetry.space_group_name_H-M   'P 1'
#
loop_
_entity.id
_entity.type
_entity.pdbx_description
1 polymer ?
#
loop_
_entity_poly.entity_id
_entity_poly.type
_entity_poly.pdbx_seq_one_letter_code
_entity_poly.pdbx_strand_id
1 'polypeptide(L)' 'MMDDERFRAETAYQASLSLAQGMLQAGLLTEAEFTKAKEVLLARYKPVFGGLFAEFG' A
#
# COMPACT_ATOMS: atom_id res chain seq x y z
N MET A 1 -8.69 -0.50 20.19
CA MET A 1 -9.43 -1.62 19.58
C MET A 1 -9.44 -1.39 18.08
N MET A 2 -9.04 -2.35 17.25
CA MET A 2 -9.28 -2.25 15.80
C MET A 2 -10.80 -2.20 15.58
N ASP A 3 -11.28 -1.25 14.78
CA ASP A 3 -12.66 -1.30 14.28
C ASP A 3 -12.64 -1.79 12.84
N ASP A 4 -13.81 -2.21 12.36
CA ASP A 4 -13.96 -2.80 11.03
C ASP A 4 -13.56 -1.83 9.91
N GLU A 5 -13.69 -0.52 10.12
CA GLU A 5 -13.30 0.49 9.14
C GLU A 5 -11.78 0.58 9.02
N ARG A 6 -11.06 0.64 10.16
CA ARG A 6 -9.59 0.63 10.21
C ARG A 6 -9.03 -0.66 9.64
N PHE A 7 -9.65 -1.80 9.94
CA PHE A 7 -9.23 -3.09 9.38
C PHE A 7 -9.39 -3.11 7.85
N ARG A 8 -10.55 -2.67 7.34
CA ARG A 8 -10.79 -2.60 5.88
C ARG A 8 -9.85 -1.62 5.19
N ALA A 9 -9.56 -0.48 5.81
CA ALA A 9 -8.61 0.49 5.29
C ALA A 9 -7.18 -0.08 5.21
N GLU A 10 -6.75 -0.80 6.25
CA GLU A 10 -5.47 -1.51 6.27
C GLU A 10 -5.40 -2.58 5.17
N THR A 11 -6.42 -3.44 5.06
CA THR A 11 -6.47 -4.49 4.03
C THR A 11 -6.44 -3.90 2.62
N ALA A 12 -7.21 -2.84 2.36
CA ALA A 12 -7.24 -2.18 1.07
C ALA A 12 -5.89 -1.51 0.72
N TYR A 13 -5.24 -0.91 1.72
CA TYR A 13 -3.90 -0.35 1.56
C TYR A 13 -2.88 -1.43 1.19
N GLN A 14 -2.82 -2.54 1.94
CA GLN A 14 -1.86 -3.62 1.68
C GLN A 14 -2.07 -4.22 0.29
N ALA A 15 -3.31 -4.55 -0.08
CA ALA A 15 -3.60 -5.11 -1.41
C ALA A 15 -3.18 -4.16 -2.55
N SER A 16 -3.44 -2.85 -2.39
CA SER A 16 -3.05 -1.85 -3.38
C SER A 16 -1.54 -1.68 -3.47
N LEU A 17 -0.84 -1.74 -2.32
CA LEU A 17 0.61 -1.65 -2.26
C LEU A 17 1.28 -2.86 -2.91
N SER A 18 0.79 -4.08 -2.67
CA SER A 18 1.28 -5.30 -3.32
C SER A 18 1.10 -5.26 -4.84
N LEU A 19 -0.03 -4.72 -5.33
CA LEU A 19 -0.23 -4.49 -6.76
C LEU A 19 0.79 -3.50 -7.32
N ALA A 20 1.00 -2.36 -6.66
CA ALA A 20 1.99 -1.37 -7.09
C ALA A 20 3.42 -1.95 -7.09
N GLN A 21 3.77 -2.79 -6.10
CA GLN A 21 5.05 -3.51 -6.08
C GLN A 21 5.18 -4.49 -7.26
N GLY A 22 4.12 -5.24 -7.58
CA GLY A 22 4.10 -6.12 -8.74
C GLY A 22 4.28 -5.36 -10.06
N MET A 23 3.66 -4.18 -10.18
CA MET A 23 3.84 -3.31 -11.34
C MET A 23 5.27 -2.76 -11.46
N LEU A 24 5.91 -2.41 -10.34
CA LEU A 24 7.33 -2.03 -10.31
C LEU A 24 8.23 -3.19 -10.77
N GLN A 25 8.01 -4.39 -10.24
CA GLN A 25 8.77 -5.59 -10.62
C GLN A 25 8.58 -5.97 -12.09
N ALA A 26 7.39 -5.73 -12.65
CA ALA A 26 7.09 -5.94 -14.07
C ALA A 26 7.64 -4.82 -14.98
N GLY A 27 8.27 -3.77 -14.41
CA GLY A 27 8.76 -2.61 -15.17
C GLY A 27 7.66 -1.68 -15.69
N LEU A 28 6.42 -1.83 -15.20
CA LEU A 28 5.28 -0.97 -15.56
C LEU A 28 5.26 0.34 -14.76
N LEU A 29 5.99 0.39 -13.64
CA LEU A 29 6.26 1.59 -12.88
C LEU A 29 7.78 1.76 -12.74
N THR A 30 8.23 3.01 -12.81
CA THR A 30 9.55 3.39 -12.31
C THR A 30 9.53 3.48 -10.78
N GLU A 31 10.70 3.46 -10.14
CA GLU A 31 10.81 3.66 -8.69
C GLU A 31 10.15 4.97 -8.23
N ALA A 32 10.32 6.06 -8.99
CA ALA A 32 9.72 7.35 -8.68
C ALA A 32 8.18 7.33 -8.76
N GLU A 33 7.62 6.59 -9.71
CA GLU A 33 6.16 6.42 -9.84
C GLU A 33 5.63 5.51 -8.74
N PHE A 34 6.36 4.47 -8.36
CA PHE A 34 6.03 3.63 -7.22
C PHE A 34 6.02 4.43 -5.90
N THR A 35 7.01 5.30 -5.67
CA THR A 35 7.06 6.18 -4.49
C THR A 35 5.84 7.10 -4.45
N LYS A 36 5.48 7.74 -5.58
CA LYS A 36 4.26 8.57 -5.67
C LYS A 36 2.99 7.75 -5.44
N ALA A 37 2.89 6.55 -6.00
CA ALA A 37 1.77 5.67 -5.78
C ALA A 37 1.62 5.34 -4.29
N LYS A 38 2.72 5.01 -3.60
CA LYS A 38 2.74 4.76 -2.16
C LYS A 38 2.25 5.97 -1.35
N GLU A 39 2.67 7.18 -1.69
CA GLU A 39 2.19 8.42 -1.04
C GLU A 39 0.68 8.62 -1.21
N VAL A 40 0.15 8.40 -2.42
CA VAL A 40 -1.29 8.49 -2.70
C VAL A 40 -2.07 7.44 -1.90
N LEU A 41 -1.56 6.21 -1.81
CA LEU A 41 -2.20 5.14 -1.04
C LEU A 41 -2.21 5.45 0.46
N LEU A 42 -1.11 5.99 1.00
CA LEU A 42 -1.04 6.42 2.41
C LEU A 42 -2.05 7.54 2.71
N ALA A 43 -2.14 8.55 1.84
CA ALA A 43 -3.08 9.65 2.01
C ALA A 43 -4.55 9.19 1.90
N ARG A 44 -4.83 8.23 1.01
CA ARG A 44 -6.18 7.72 0.75
C ARG A 44 -6.70 6.83 1.86
N TYR A 45 -5.91 5.86 2.30
CA TYR A 45 -6.38 4.81 3.22
C TYR A 45 -6.03 5.11 4.68
N LYS A 46 -5.07 6.00 4.95
CA LYS A 46 -4.59 6.32 6.31
C LYS A 46 -4.44 5.05 7.16
N PRO A 47 -3.70 4.04 6.65
CA PRO A 47 -3.55 2.75 7.32
C PRO A 47 -2.90 2.93 8.70
N VAL A 48 -3.24 2.05 9.63
CA VAL A 48 -2.73 2.14 11.00
C VAL A 48 -1.30 1.59 11.08
N PHE A 49 -1.00 0.55 10.31
CA PHE A 49 0.34 -0.05 10.26
C PHE A 49 1.12 0.40 9.02
N GLY A 50 0.43 0.84 7.96
CA GLY A 50 1.08 1.38 6.77
C GLY A 50 2.03 0.39 6.13
N GLY A 51 3.27 0.76 5.86
CA GLY A 51 4.22 -0.11 5.15
C GLY A 51 4.72 -1.33 5.92
N LEU A 52 4.35 -1.53 7.19
CA LEU A 52 4.97 -2.54 8.07
C LEU A 52 4.79 -4.00 7.57
N PHE A 53 3.71 -4.29 6.85
CA PHE A 53 3.45 -5.63 6.30
C PHE A 53 4.00 -5.83 4.88
N ALA A 54 4.47 -4.78 4.22
CA ALA A 54 5.05 -4.88 2.88
C ALA A 54 6.41 -5.59 2.85
N GLU A 55 7.04 -5.80 4.02
CA GLU A 55 8.29 -6.54 4.19
C GLU A 55 8.10 -8.04 4.50
N PHE A 56 6.87 -8.49 4.75
CA PHE A 56 6.58 -9.89 5.12
C PHE A 56 5.80 -10.68 4.04
N GLY A 57 5.72 -10.16 2.82
CA GLY A 57 5.06 -10.79 1.67
C GLY A 57 6.04 -11.41 0.69
#